data_AF-A0A9W8SF25-F1
#
_entry.id   AF-A0A9W8SF25-F1
#
_cell.length_a   1.000
_cell.length_b   1.000
_cell.length_c   1.000
_cell.angle_alpha   90.00
_cell.angle_beta   90.00
_cell.angle_gamma   90.00
#
_symmetry.space_group_name_H-M   'P 1'
#
loop_
_entity.id
_entity.type
_entity.pdbx_description
1 polymer ?
#
loop_
_entity_poly.entity_id
_entity_poly.type
_entity_poly.pdbx_seq_one_letter_code
_entity_poly.pdbx_strand_id
1 'polypeptide(L)'
;MAEQAPIKLNIPTKYSSSTKSSPAVDPPTLDWLTTTWSVTHSTLSMWRDARNVRITYKMLPGTSDGRPRIDDLVEYEPTSKDGTRKTVEGIDTQASAAGWDWRGKGWLKFVATHWELLGWGEAVTAEGVKERWAVTWFAPTIFTKEGLDIYCDRKEGLSEETYARVMEGLKGLEAKKIAEMVEAHMLPVEIRLPWVEE
;
A
#
# COMPACT_ATOMS: atom_id res chain seq x y z
N MET A 1 29.71 1.54 -8.48
CA MET A 1 28.41 0.92 -8.13
C MET A 1 27.54 1.00 -9.36
N ALA A 2 26.84 -0.07 -9.73
CA ALA A 2 25.93 -0.03 -10.87
C ALA A 2 24.78 0.93 -10.53
N GLU A 3 24.52 1.91 -11.41
CA GLU A 3 23.42 2.85 -11.25
C GLU A 3 22.10 2.07 -11.36
N GLN A 4 21.33 2.01 -10.27
CA GLN A 4 20.02 1.33 -10.28
C GLN A 4 19.01 2.19 -11.04
N ALA A 5 18.25 1.60 -11.96
CA ALA A 5 17.29 2.32 -12.77
C ALA A 5 16.22 3.06 -11.92
N PRO A 6 15.73 4.23 -12.37
CA PRO A 6 14.69 4.97 -11.67
C PRO A 6 13.39 4.17 -11.59
N ILE A 7 12.70 4.27 -10.44
CA ILE A 7 11.41 3.62 -10.22
C ILE A 7 10.32 4.39 -10.98
N LYS A 8 9.59 3.70 -11.85
CA LYS A 8 8.41 4.24 -12.54
C LYS A 8 7.15 3.87 -11.78
N LEU A 9 6.29 4.86 -11.56
CA LEU A 9 5.00 4.68 -10.89
C LEU A 9 3.86 5.08 -11.82
N ASN A 10 2.75 4.36 -11.72
CA ASN A 10 1.49 4.67 -12.38
C ASN A 10 0.80 5.83 -11.65
N ILE A 11 0.03 6.60 -12.42
CA ILE A 11 -0.85 7.64 -11.89
C ILE A 11 -2.19 6.98 -11.53
N PRO A 12 -2.80 7.29 -10.37
CA PRO A 12 -4.14 6.80 -10.07
C PRO A 12 -5.13 7.16 -11.18
N THR A 13 -6.03 6.25 -11.55
CA THR A 13 -6.98 6.47 -12.64
C THR A 13 -7.81 7.74 -12.46
N LYS A 14 -8.08 8.14 -11.21
CA LYS A 14 -8.70 9.42 -10.85
C LYS A 14 -8.01 10.66 -11.45
N TYR A 15 -6.69 10.61 -11.64
CA TYR A 15 -5.87 11.71 -12.17
C TYR A 15 -5.41 11.48 -13.61
N SER A 16 -5.79 10.36 -14.22
CA SER A 16 -5.48 10.08 -15.63
C SER A 16 -6.46 10.81 -16.54
N SER A 17 -5.97 11.70 -17.40
CA SER A 17 -6.79 12.41 -18.38
C SER A 17 -7.17 11.47 -19.54
N SER A 18 -8.30 10.76 -19.39
CA SER A 18 -9.14 10.21 -20.47
C SER A 18 -8.47 9.79 -21.80
N THR A 19 -7.43 8.96 -21.73
CA THR A 19 -7.05 8.06 -22.83
C THR A 19 -6.38 6.87 -22.18
N LYS A 20 -7.13 5.76 -22.03
CA LYS A 20 -6.65 4.39 -21.72
C LYS A 20 -5.17 4.34 -21.29
N SER A 21 -4.85 4.83 -20.10
CA SER A 21 -3.52 4.61 -19.55
C SER A 21 -3.52 3.19 -19.03
N SER A 22 -3.22 2.24 -19.90
CA SER A 22 -2.68 0.96 -19.45
C SER A 22 -1.56 1.29 -18.46
N PRO A 23 -1.46 0.60 -17.32
CA PRO A 23 -0.36 0.84 -16.41
C PRO A 23 0.95 0.70 -17.21
N ALA A 24 1.93 1.56 -16.94
CA ALA A 24 3.21 1.56 -17.64
C ALA A 24 3.96 0.23 -17.44
N VAL A 25 3.51 -0.59 -16.49
CA VAL A 25 4.02 -1.90 -16.09
C VAL A 25 2.84 -2.85 -15.83
N ASP A 26 2.93 -4.10 -16.26
CA ASP A 26 1.91 -5.13 -15.98
C ASP A 26 1.81 -5.41 -14.47
N PRO A 27 0.61 -5.40 -13.87
CA PRO A 27 0.44 -5.61 -12.43
C PRO A 27 1.12 -6.90 -11.96
N PRO A 28 1.55 -6.96 -10.68
CA PRO A 28 2.17 -8.17 -10.16
C PRO A 28 1.14 -9.31 -10.13
N THR A 29 1.64 -10.54 -10.10
CA THR A 29 0.77 -11.70 -9.91
C THR A 29 0.07 -11.65 -8.55
N LEU A 30 -1.08 -12.30 -8.43
CA LEU A 30 -1.79 -12.38 -7.15
C LEU A 30 -0.93 -13.03 -6.07
N ASP A 31 -0.22 -14.12 -6.40
CA ASP A 31 0.69 -14.79 -5.48
C ASP A 31 1.80 -13.87 -4.95
N TRP A 32 2.26 -12.92 -5.77
CA TRP A 32 3.26 -11.93 -5.34
C TRP A 32 2.66 -10.94 -4.32
N LEU A 33 1.42 -10.50 -4.56
CA LEU A 33 0.70 -9.55 -3.70
C LEU A 33 0.22 -10.21 -2.39
N THR A 34 -0.17 -11.48 -2.42
CA THR A 34 -0.75 -12.20 -1.28
C THR A 34 0.31 -12.61 -0.26
N THR A 35 0.69 -11.65 0.59
CA THR A 35 1.60 -11.82 1.70
C THR A 35 1.21 -10.86 2.83
N THR A 36 2.04 -10.77 3.87
CA THR A 36 1.95 -9.72 4.88
C THR A 36 2.92 -8.60 4.55
N TRP A 37 2.38 -7.40 4.39
CA TRP A 37 3.12 -6.17 4.11
C TRP A 37 3.19 -5.31 5.36
N SER A 38 4.37 -4.82 5.72
CA SER A 38 4.54 -3.73 6.67
C SER A 38 4.25 -2.41 5.97
N VAL A 39 3.41 -1.55 6.55
CA VAL A 39 3.27 -0.17 6.10
C VAL A 39 4.41 0.64 6.69
N THR A 40 5.30 1.11 5.84
CA THR A 40 6.55 1.76 6.24
C THR A 40 6.41 3.27 6.29
N HIS A 41 5.66 3.82 5.34
CA HIS A 41 5.39 5.24 5.22
C HIS A 41 3.95 5.43 4.74
N SER A 42 3.32 6.52 5.17
CA SER A 42 1.96 6.83 4.77
C SER A 42 1.64 8.31 4.82
N THR A 43 0.78 8.76 3.92
CA THR A 43 0.16 10.09 3.97
C THR A 43 -1.08 10.15 4.88
N LEU A 44 -1.62 9.00 5.31
CA LEU A 44 -2.85 8.93 6.09
C LEU A 44 -2.59 9.32 7.55
N SER A 45 -3.31 10.34 8.04
CA SER A 45 -3.14 10.85 9.40
C SER A 45 -3.59 9.85 10.49
N MET A 46 -4.41 8.85 10.15
CA MET A 46 -4.83 7.83 11.12
C MET A 46 -3.65 6.96 11.61
N TRP A 47 -2.57 6.86 10.83
CA TRP A 47 -1.38 6.09 11.20
C TRP A 47 -0.38 6.87 12.05
N ARG A 48 -0.68 8.13 12.42
CA ARG A 48 0.18 8.93 13.30
C ARG A 48 0.15 8.45 14.74
N ASP A 49 -0.97 7.88 15.16
CA ASP A 49 -1.16 7.32 16.50
C ASP A 49 -1.11 5.78 16.49
N ALA A 50 -0.48 5.19 15.47
CA ALA A 50 -0.33 3.76 15.29
C ALA A 50 1.14 3.40 15.00
N ARG A 51 1.52 2.18 15.36
CA ARG A 51 2.80 1.54 15.02
C ARG A 51 2.55 0.13 14.52
N ASN A 52 3.58 -0.47 13.91
CA ASN A 52 3.56 -1.85 13.40
C ASN A 52 2.36 -2.14 12.50
N VAL A 53 1.95 -1.14 11.71
CA VAL A 53 0.82 -1.29 10.79
C VAL A 53 1.21 -2.32 9.73
N ARG A 54 0.40 -3.35 9.59
CA ARG A 54 0.63 -4.45 8.65
C ARG A 54 -0.66 -4.86 7.96
N ILE A 55 -0.54 -5.28 6.72
CA ILE A 55 -1.67 -5.65 5.87
C ILE A 55 -1.40 -7.03 5.31
N THR A 56 -2.28 -7.98 5.61
CA THR A 56 -2.16 -9.35 5.14
C THR A 56 -3.22 -9.63 4.08
N TYR A 57 -2.74 -9.95 2.87
CA TYR A 57 -3.59 -10.35 1.77
C TYR A 57 -3.61 -11.87 1.59
N LYS A 58 -4.80 -12.45 1.46
CA LYS A 58 -4.97 -13.89 1.19
C LYS A 58 -5.93 -14.13 0.03
N MET A 59 -5.62 -15.06 -0.86
CA MET A 59 -6.54 -15.38 -1.95
C MET A 59 -7.87 -15.92 -1.42
N LEU A 60 -8.96 -15.43 -2.02
CA LEU A 60 -10.31 -15.94 -1.82
C LEU A 60 -10.83 -16.57 -3.11
N PRO A 61 -11.86 -17.43 -3.04
CA PRO A 61 -12.61 -17.79 -4.22
C PRO A 61 -13.10 -16.54 -4.96
N GLY A 62 -12.87 -16.52 -6.27
CA GLY A 62 -13.31 -15.42 -7.13
C GLY A 62 -14.83 -15.22 -7.08
N THR A 63 -15.28 -14.10 -7.61
CA THR A 63 -16.71 -13.83 -7.81
C THR A 63 -17.31 -14.77 -8.87
N SER A 64 -18.64 -14.81 -8.97
CA SER A 64 -19.35 -15.61 -9.97
C SER A 64 -19.07 -15.17 -11.41
N ASP A 65 -18.69 -13.92 -11.63
CA ASP A 65 -18.23 -13.37 -12.90
C ASP A 65 -16.72 -13.57 -13.14
N GLY A 66 -16.04 -14.33 -12.26
CA GLY A 66 -14.64 -14.73 -12.44
C GLY A 66 -13.60 -13.70 -12.00
N ARG A 67 -14.01 -12.60 -11.36
CA ARG A 67 -13.07 -11.60 -10.86
C ARG A 67 -12.36 -12.12 -9.61
N PRO A 68 -11.02 -11.98 -9.54
CA PRO A 68 -10.25 -12.29 -8.36
C PRO A 68 -10.73 -11.54 -7.11
N ARG A 69 -10.56 -12.19 -5.97
CA ARG A 69 -10.82 -11.62 -4.66
C ARG A 69 -9.69 -11.95 -3.71
N ILE A 70 -9.38 -11.00 -2.84
CA ILE A 70 -8.44 -11.21 -1.74
C ILE A 70 -9.08 -10.78 -0.43
N ASP A 71 -8.76 -11.53 0.62
CA ASP A 71 -9.02 -11.17 2.00
C ASP A 71 -8.02 -10.09 2.40
N ASP A 72 -8.48 -9.02 3.04
CA ASP A 72 -7.66 -7.93 3.54
C ASP A 72 -7.78 -7.86 5.07
N LEU A 73 -6.68 -8.14 5.76
CA LEU A 73 -6.55 -7.97 7.20
C LEU A 73 -5.49 -6.90 7.48
N VAL A 74 -5.93 -5.73 7.90
CA VAL A 74 -5.07 -4.68 8.45
C VAL A 74 -4.97 -4.88 9.96
N GLU A 75 -3.75 -4.95 10.49
CA GLU A 75 -3.47 -4.97 11.92
C GLU A 75 -2.58 -3.77 12.28
N TYR A 76 -2.81 -3.18 13.45
CA TYR A 76 -1.97 -2.10 13.96
C TYR A 76 -1.99 -2.04 15.49
N GLU A 77 -0.97 -1.39 16.05
CA GLU A 77 -0.80 -1.23 17.49
C GLU A 77 -0.94 0.27 17.85
N PRO A 78 -1.88 0.67 18.71
CA PRO A 78 -1.99 2.07 19.14
C PRO A 78 -0.73 2.52 19.88
N THR A 79 -0.17 3.68 19.52
CA THR A 79 1.04 4.20 20.19
C THR A 79 0.81 4.57 21.65
N SER A 80 -0.44 4.83 22.02
CA SER A 80 -0.89 5.18 23.37
C SER A 80 -1.13 3.98 24.28
N LYS A 81 -1.10 2.74 23.76
CA LYS A 81 -1.43 1.55 24.54
C LYS A 81 -0.63 0.34 24.08
N ASP A 82 0.50 0.11 24.75
CA ASP A 82 1.36 -1.05 24.50
C ASP A 82 0.63 -2.38 24.75
N GLY A 83 1.05 -3.42 24.02
CA GLY A 83 0.45 -4.75 24.09
C GLY A 83 -0.97 -4.84 23.54
N THR A 84 -1.49 -3.78 22.92
CA THR A 84 -2.81 -3.80 22.27
C THR A 84 -2.66 -3.87 20.76
N ARG A 85 -3.38 -4.80 20.16
CA ARG A 85 -3.55 -4.91 18.71
C ARG A 85 -4.99 -4.59 18.32
N LYS A 86 -5.15 -3.87 17.22
CA LYS A 86 -6.43 -3.61 16.57
C LYS A 86 -6.43 -4.17 15.15
N THR A 87 -7.61 -4.53 14.67
CA THR A 87 -7.79 -5.09 13.33
C THR A 87 -8.86 -4.33 12.55
N VAL A 88 -8.67 -4.27 11.23
CA VAL A 88 -9.66 -3.85 10.26
C VAL A 88 -9.69 -4.92 9.18
N GLU A 89 -10.85 -5.51 8.95
CA GLU A 89 -11.02 -6.60 8.00
C GLU A 89 -11.89 -6.16 6.83
N GLY A 90 -11.52 -6.61 5.63
CA GLY A 90 -12.25 -6.36 4.41
C GLY A 90 -12.03 -7.45 3.38
N ILE A 91 -12.63 -7.22 2.21
CA ILE A 91 -12.49 -8.05 1.02
C ILE A 91 -12.25 -7.08 -0.12
N ASP A 92 -11.18 -7.32 -0.88
CA ASP A 92 -10.95 -6.65 -2.15
C ASP A 92 -11.50 -7.51 -3.28
N THR A 93 -12.13 -6.84 -4.24
CA THR A 93 -12.55 -7.44 -5.51
C THR A 93 -11.86 -6.70 -6.64
N GLN A 94 -11.26 -7.42 -7.59
CA GLN A 94 -10.54 -6.78 -8.70
C GLN A 94 -11.48 -5.89 -9.53
N ALA A 95 -11.07 -4.66 -9.76
CA ALA A 95 -11.80 -3.65 -10.52
C ALA A 95 -11.09 -3.30 -11.84
N SER A 96 -9.76 -3.36 -11.85
CA SER A 96 -8.93 -3.20 -13.04
C SER A 96 -7.63 -4.01 -12.92
N ALA A 97 -6.70 -3.87 -13.87
CA ALA A 97 -5.43 -4.58 -13.85
C ALA A 97 -4.67 -4.38 -12.52
N ALA A 98 -4.61 -3.13 -12.04
CA ALA A 98 -3.93 -2.75 -10.80
C ALA A 98 -4.86 -2.14 -9.74
N GLY A 99 -6.18 -2.14 -9.98
CA GLY A 99 -7.18 -1.49 -9.14
C GLY A 99 -8.16 -2.47 -8.49
N TRP A 100 -8.58 -2.15 -7.28
CA TRP A 100 -9.35 -3.01 -6.41
C TRP A 100 -10.43 -2.21 -5.68
N ASP A 101 -11.59 -2.83 -5.52
CA ASP A 101 -12.66 -2.30 -4.69
C ASP A 101 -12.66 -3.05 -3.35
N TRP A 102 -12.23 -2.35 -2.30
CA TRP A 102 -12.25 -2.83 -0.94
C TRP A 102 -13.64 -2.64 -0.32
N ARG A 103 -14.10 -3.63 0.42
CA ARG A 103 -15.31 -3.54 1.26
C ARG A 103 -15.05 -4.11 2.65
N GLY A 104 -15.38 -3.33 3.67
CA GLY A 104 -15.21 -3.75 5.06
C GLY A 104 -16.08 -4.96 5.45
N LYS A 105 -15.64 -5.70 6.46
CA LYS A 105 -16.40 -6.79 7.10
C LYS A 105 -17.08 -6.34 8.39
N GLY A 106 -18.00 -7.17 8.88
CA GLY A 106 -18.69 -6.94 10.15
C GLY A 106 -19.46 -5.62 10.16
N TRP A 107 -19.14 -4.75 11.13
CA TRP A 107 -19.74 -3.43 11.24
C TRP A 107 -19.31 -2.49 10.10
N LEU A 108 -18.12 -2.68 9.51
CA LEU A 108 -17.60 -1.85 8.41
C LEU A 108 -18.16 -2.20 7.04
N LYS A 109 -19.16 -3.08 6.94
CA LYS A 109 -19.76 -3.51 5.66
C LYS A 109 -20.39 -2.39 4.82
N PHE A 110 -20.61 -1.21 5.39
CA PHE A 110 -21.10 -0.02 4.69
C PHE A 110 -19.96 0.88 4.17
N VAL A 111 -18.71 0.59 4.54
CA VAL A 111 -17.53 1.28 4.06
C VAL A 111 -16.99 0.53 2.86
N ALA A 112 -16.75 1.28 1.78
CA ALA A 112 -16.04 0.81 0.62
C ALA A 112 -15.04 1.87 0.19
N THR A 113 -13.93 1.44 -0.40
CA THR A 113 -12.96 2.33 -1.03
C THR A 113 -12.38 1.68 -2.27
N HIS A 114 -12.04 2.50 -3.25
CA HIS A 114 -11.24 2.07 -4.38
C HIS A 114 -9.77 2.30 -4.07
N TRP A 115 -8.91 1.35 -4.40
CA TRP A 115 -7.47 1.52 -4.28
C TRP A 115 -6.73 0.96 -5.49
N GLU A 116 -5.55 1.50 -5.73
CA GLU A 116 -4.74 1.18 -6.90
C GLU A 116 -3.29 0.94 -6.50
N LEU A 117 -2.67 -0.05 -7.11
CA LEU A 117 -1.24 -0.29 -7.01
C LEU A 117 -0.50 0.61 -8.00
N LEU A 118 0.16 1.65 -7.48
CA LEU A 118 0.88 2.63 -8.31
C LEU A 118 2.22 2.08 -8.77
N GLY A 119 2.89 1.29 -7.95
CA GLY A 119 4.14 0.65 -8.35
C GLY A 119 4.53 -0.44 -7.38
N TRP A 120 5.41 -1.31 -7.84
CA TRP A 120 5.90 -2.45 -7.09
C TRP A 120 7.25 -2.88 -7.65
N GLY A 121 8.00 -3.64 -6.85
CA GLY A 121 9.24 -4.22 -7.31
C GLY A 121 9.99 -4.94 -6.20
N GLU A 122 11.17 -5.40 -6.55
CA GLU A 122 12.12 -6.01 -5.62
C GLU A 122 13.43 -5.24 -5.69
N ALA A 123 14.08 -5.09 -4.55
CA ALA A 123 15.41 -4.50 -4.44
C ALA A 123 16.30 -5.41 -3.59
N VAL A 124 17.60 -5.25 -3.76
CA VAL A 124 18.62 -5.88 -2.91
C VAL A 124 19.42 -4.75 -2.29
N THR A 125 19.43 -4.68 -0.96
CA THR A 125 20.21 -3.65 -0.24
C THR A 125 21.71 -3.88 -0.41
N ALA A 126 22.52 -2.89 -0.03
CA ALA A 126 23.98 -3.02 -0.03
C ALA A 126 24.48 -4.21 0.82
N GLU A 127 23.71 -4.60 1.85
CA GLU A 127 23.96 -5.73 2.73
C GLU A 127 23.49 -7.07 2.15
N GLY A 128 22.96 -7.08 0.92
CA GLY A 128 22.48 -8.29 0.25
C GLY A 128 21.09 -8.74 0.70
N VAL A 129 20.35 -7.90 1.43
CA VAL A 129 19.00 -8.22 1.89
C VAL A 129 18.01 -7.95 0.77
N LYS A 130 17.19 -8.96 0.43
CA LYS A 130 16.09 -8.78 -0.53
C LYS A 130 14.90 -8.12 0.16
N GLU A 131 14.30 -7.17 -0.52
CA GLU A 131 13.05 -6.55 -0.08
C GLU A 131 12.11 -6.38 -1.26
N ARG A 132 10.84 -6.72 -1.05
CA ARG A 132 9.78 -6.36 -1.97
C ARG A 132 9.10 -5.11 -1.46
N TRP A 133 8.69 -4.25 -2.37
CA TRP A 133 8.03 -3.00 -2.05
C TRP A 133 6.83 -2.79 -2.96
N ALA A 134 5.85 -2.06 -2.44
CA ALA A 134 4.66 -1.67 -3.18
C ALA A 134 4.22 -0.27 -2.75
N VAL A 135 3.55 0.43 -3.66
CA VAL A 135 3.00 1.78 -3.45
C VAL A 135 1.53 1.69 -3.78
N THR A 136 0.66 1.98 -2.81
CA THR A 136 -0.79 1.90 -2.95
C THR A 136 -1.43 3.25 -2.74
N TRP A 137 -2.34 3.64 -3.64
CA TRP A 137 -3.18 4.81 -3.49
C TRP A 137 -4.59 4.42 -3.10
N PHE A 138 -5.23 5.20 -2.24
CA PHE A 138 -6.57 4.96 -1.73
C PHE A 138 -7.47 6.16 -2.00
N ALA A 139 -8.65 5.89 -2.59
CA ALA A 139 -9.73 6.86 -2.67
C ALA A 139 -10.25 7.22 -1.25
N PRO A 140 -10.80 8.43 -1.07
CA PRO A 140 -11.36 8.84 0.21
C PRO A 140 -12.58 7.99 0.58
N THR A 141 -12.74 7.72 1.87
CA THR A 141 -13.97 7.18 2.45
C THR A 141 -14.69 8.26 3.27
N ILE A 142 -15.81 7.91 3.91
CA ILE A 142 -16.43 8.77 4.92
C ILE A 142 -15.57 8.93 6.20
N PHE A 143 -14.54 8.09 6.38
CA PHE A 143 -13.68 8.11 7.58
C PHE A 143 -12.25 8.55 7.29
N THR A 144 -11.78 8.37 6.06
CA THR A 144 -10.41 8.63 5.66
C THR A 144 -10.38 9.58 4.47
N LYS A 145 -9.41 10.49 4.49
CA LYS A 145 -9.06 11.23 3.29
C LYS A 145 -8.41 10.28 2.28
N GLU A 146 -8.33 10.75 1.05
CA GLU A 146 -7.46 10.17 0.05
C GLU A 146 -6.02 10.08 0.59
N GLY A 147 -5.31 9.01 0.26
CA GLY A 147 -3.95 8.82 0.74
C GLY A 147 -3.16 7.79 -0.03
N LEU A 148 -1.91 7.62 0.40
CA LEU A 148 -0.96 6.70 -0.17
C LEU A 148 -0.16 6.03 0.94
N ASP A 149 0.08 4.74 0.78
CA ASP A 149 0.98 3.96 1.62
C ASP A 149 2.16 3.38 0.81
N ILE A 150 3.30 3.22 1.48
CA ILE A 150 4.47 2.50 0.97
C ILE A 150 4.68 1.24 1.81
N TYR A 151 4.65 0.10 1.16
CA TYR A 151 4.76 -1.22 1.76
C TYR A 151 6.16 -1.81 1.61
N CYS A 152 6.51 -2.68 2.55
CA CYS A 152 7.63 -3.60 2.44
C CYS A 152 7.24 -4.97 3.00
N ASP A 153 7.71 -6.07 2.40
CA ASP A 153 7.44 -7.43 2.91
C ASP A 153 8.30 -7.79 4.14
N ARG A 154 9.22 -6.92 4.53
CA ARG A 154 10.06 -7.06 5.72
C ARG A 154 9.42 -6.43 6.93
N LYS A 155 9.61 -7.04 8.11
CA LYS A 155 9.10 -6.51 9.39
C LYS A 155 9.85 -5.26 9.83
N GLU A 156 11.11 -5.13 9.44
CA GLU A 156 12.00 -4.01 9.78
C GLU A 156 11.72 -2.76 8.95
N GLY A 157 10.90 -2.87 7.91
CA GLY A 157 10.59 -1.79 6.98
C GLY A 157 11.48 -1.78 5.74
N LEU A 158 11.26 -0.76 4.91
CA LEU A 158 11.92 -0.55 3.63
C LEU A 158 13.29 0.08 3.84
N SER A 159 14.30 -0.31 3.06
CA SER A 159 15.59 0.39 3.09
C SER A 159 15.45 1.86 2.67
N GLU A 160 16.29 2.72 3.26
CA GLU A 160 16.34 4.15 2.92
C GLU A 160 16.67 4.39 1.44
N GLU A 161 17.50 3.53 0.83
CA GLU A 161 17.87 3.63 -0.59
C GLU A 161 16.64 3.40 -1.49
N THR A 162 15.88 2.33 -1.24
CA THR A 162 14.68 2.04 -2.02
C THR A 162 13.59 3.07 -1.74
N TYR A 163 13.43 3.49 -0.48
CA TYR A 163 12.50 4.56 -0.11
C TYR A 163 12.80 5.87 -0.87
N ALA A 164 14.06 6.31 -0.91
CA ALA A 164 14.45 7.51 -1.63
C ALA A 164 14.09 7.44 -3.13
N ARG A 165 14.29 6.28 -3.77
CA ARG A 165 13.93 6.06 -5.18
C ARG A 165 12.43 6.03 -5.40
N VAL A 166 11.66 5.44 -4.48
CA VAL A 166 10.18 5.48 -4.52
C VAL A 166 9.69 6.92 -4.39
N MET A 167 10.27 7.69 -3.47
CA MET A 167 9.93 9.10 -3.27
C MET A 167 10.29 9.98 -4.47
N GLU A 168 11.41 9.73 -5.13
CA GLU A 168 11.76 10.38 -6.40
C GLU A 168 10.70 10.08 -7.47
N GLY A 169 10.31 8.80 -7.62
CA GLY A 169 9.24 8.39 -8.53
C GLY A 169 7.90 9.08 -8.23
N LEU A 170 7.52 9.17 -6.95
CA LEU A 170 6.28 9.84 -6.52
C LEU A 170 6.27 11.33 -6.81
N LYS A 171 7.40 12.02 -6.57
CA LYS A 171 7.56 13.45 -6.86
C LYS A 171 7.61 13.75 -8.36
N GLY A 172 8.11 12.79 -9.15
CA GLY A 172 8.17 12.88 -10.61
C GLY A 172 6.85 12.60 -11.34
N LEU A 173 5.78 12.23 -10.63
CA LEU A 173 4.47 12.01 -11.25
C LEU A 173 3.90 13.30 -11.83
N GLU A 174 3.36 13.22 -13.05
CA GLU A 174 2.65 14.36 -13.68
C GLU A 174 1.38 14.76 -12.91
N ALA A 175 0.85 13.85 -12.08
CA ALA A 175 -0.27 14.11 -11.19
C ALA A 175 0.16 14.99 -10.00
N LYS A 176 0.19 16.31 -10.22
CA LYS A 176 0.60 17.32 -9.21
C LYS A 176 -0.03 17.13 -7.84
N LYS A 177 -1.32 16.78 -7.77
CA LYS A 177 -2.03 16.55 -6.50
C LYS A 177 -1.44 15.40 -5.68
N ILE A 178 -0.92 14.36 -6.33
CA ILE A 178 -0.24 13.26 -5.66
C ILE A 178 1.12 13.72 -5.14
N ALA A 179 1.90 14.40 -5.98
CA ALA A 179 3.21 14.93 -5.58
C ALA A 179 3.09 15.89 -4.38
N GLU A 180 2.14 16.82 -4.42
CA GLU A 180 1.83 17.76 -3.33
C GLU A 180 1.39 17.04 -2.04
N MET A 181 0.52 16.02 -2.15
CA MET A 181 0.09 15.22 -1.00
C MET A 181 1.26 14.46 -0.37
N VAL A 182 2.12 13.85 -1.19
CA VAL A 182 3.32 13.13 -0.71
C VAL A 182 4.28 14.11 -0.03
N GLU A 183 4.56 15.25 -0.64
CA GLU A 183 5.43 16.28 -0.06
C GLU A 183 4.89 16.81 1.28
N ALA A 184 3.59 17.07 1.37
CA ALA A 184 2.99 17.65 2.56
C ALA A 184 2.79 16.65 3.71
N HIS A 185 2.57 15.37 3.39
CA HIS A 185 2.00 14.43 4.36
C HIS A 185 2.72 13.09 4.47
N MET A 186 3.65 12.73 3.57
CA MET A 186 4.35 11.45 3.69
C MET A 186 5.23 11.44 4.94
N LEU A 187 4.93 10.53 5.87
CA LEU A 187 5.69 10.34 7.11
C LEU A 187 5.90 8.85 7.37
N PRO A 188 7.00 8.48 8.07
CA PRO A 188 7.21 7.10 8.49
C PRO A 188 6.09 6.66 9.43
N VAL A 189 5.71 5.40 9.31
CA VAL A 189 4.91 4.70 10.30
C VAL A 189 5.87 4.04 11.28
N GLU A 190 5.64 4.22 12.58
CA GLU A 190 6.56 3.66 13.58
C GLU A 190 6.60 2.13 13.47
N ILE A 191 7.81 1.56 13.41
CA ILE A 191 8.06 0.12 13.49
C ILE A 191 8.80 -0.16 14.80
N ARG A 192 8.25 -1.06 15.62
CA ARG A 192 8.80 -1.48 16.90
C ARG A 192 8.66 -2.98 17.05
N LEU A 193 9.74 -3.72 16.87
CA LEU A 193 9.74 -5.17 16.95
C LEU A 193 10.03 -5.65 18.40
N PRO A 194 9.52 -6.83 18.80
CA PRO A 194 8.62 -7.71 18.05
C PRO A 194 7.18 -7.15 17.97
N TRP A 195 6.42 -7.62 16.99
CA TRP A 195 4.99 -7.32 16.88
C TRP A 195 4.20 -7.94 18.04
N VAL A 196 3.08 -7.30 18.37
CA VAL A 196 2.03 -7.93 19.19
C VAL A 196 1.28 -8.95 18.32
N GLU A 197 1.35 -10.23 18.69
CA GLU A 197 0.74 -11.35 17.93
C GLU A 197 -0.62 -11.81 18.48
N GLU A 198 -0.94 -11.48 19.75
CA GLU A 198 -2.22 -11.82 20.41
C GLU A 198 -2.88 -10.62 21.07
#